data_AF-A0A0M0JQU4-F1
#
_entry.id   AF-A0A0M0JQU4-F1
#
_cell.length_a   1.000
_cell.length_b   1.000
_cell.length_c   1.000
_cell.angle_alpha   90.00
_cell.angle_beta   90.00
_cell.angle_gamma   90.00
#
_symmetry.space_group_name_H-M   'P 1'
#
loop_
_entity.id
_entity.type
_entity.pdbx_description
1 polymer ?
#
loop_
_entity_poly.entity_id
_entity_poly.type
_entity_poly.pdbx_seq_one_letter_code
_entity_poly.pdbx_strand_id
1 'polypeptide(L)'
;MFVLLITALIKYANVPDDIPARLAAARLPELVPPSSLLYLRVFMLAINLWAIVLKLQMIEDKVIFHSPESQLPRRVEIRLSGFMWCSFFTFQAWALQTFYLAGALASSMSAVYGTPDLGARLPVALWFAFEVSFAVAVLTSFIVKYVLIPRKVQNGASVAGFFGLPDLLMHNCNTLFMALELLFADLPVLLSHFPLAALWGLFYVVFSWGWLARHGVCWYEFLDPSLPKAIVMHSVVLGVLGVFFAIGAALAAGAATISSPYVRIALVLVGVASVARTGLITGIPEPPVGAKKE
;
A
#
# COMPACT_ATOMS: atom_id res chain seq x y z
N MET A 1 8.68 -11.59 -9.16
CA MET A 1 9.37 -10.42 -8.58
C MET A 1 9.10 -10.29 -7.08
N PHE A 2 7.85 -10.06 -6.64
CA PHE A 2 7.48 -9.97 -5.21
C PHE A 2 7.82 -11.23 -4.39
N VAL A 3 7.60 -12.42 -4.97
CA VAL A 3 7.98 -13.70 -4.35
C VAL A 3 9.48 -13.81 -4.11
N LEU A 4 10.34 -13.24 -4.97
CA LEU A 4 11.80 -13.32 -4.80
C LEU A 4 12.30 -12.40 -3.68
N LEU A 5 11.73 -11.19 -3.58
CA LEU A 5 12.02 -10.28 -2.46
C LEU A 5 11.56 -10.90 -1.14
N ILE A 6 10.32 -11.39 -1.07
CA ILE A 6 9.78 -12.05 0.13
C ILE A 6 10.58 -13.33 0.47
N THR A 7 10.96 -14.14 -0.53
CA THR A 7 11.78 -15.35 -0.31
C THR A 7 13.19 -15.01 0.18
N ALA A 8 13.81 -13.94 -0.34
CA ALA A 8 15.08 -13.45 0.16
C ALA A 8 14.95 -12.96 1.60
N LEU A 9 13.90 -12.20 1.92
CA LEU A 9 13.64 -11.72 3.28
C LEU A 9 13.40 -12.86 4.27
N ILE A 10 12.67 -13.92 3.88
CA ILE A 10 12.48 -15.12 4.71
C ILE A 10 13.78 -15.87 4.93
N LYS A 11 14.67 -15.93 3.92
CA LYS A 11 15.97 -16.61 4.05
C LYS A 11 16.92 -15.89 5.00
N TYR A 12 16.79 -14.57 5.14
CA TYR A 12 17.66 -13.74 5.97
C TYR A 12 17.06 -13.35 7.33
N ALA A 13 15.75 -13.48 7.52
CA ALA A 13 15.14 -13.31 8.82
C ALA A 13 15.43 -14.56 9.68
N ASN A 14 16.29 -14.42 10.69
CA ASN A 14 16.27 -15.33 11.83
C ASN A 14 14.91 -15.15 12.51
N VAL A 15 13.95 -16.00 12.16
CA VAL A 15 12.61 -15.99 12.75
C VAL A 15 12.71 -16.54 14.17
N PRO A 16 12.41 -15.75 15.22
CA PRO A 16 12.41 -16.25 16.59
C PRO A 16 11.45 -17.45 16.76
N ASP A 17 11.78 -18.35 17.68
CA ASP A 17 11.04 -19.61 17.87
C ASP A 17 9.60 -19.42 18.38
N ASP A 18 9.25 -18.25 18.92
CA ASP A 18 7.90 -17.92 19.39
C ASP A 18 6.98 -17.38 18.27
N ILE A 19 7.55 -17.00 17.13
CA ILE A 19 6.79 -16.46 15.99
C ILE A 19 5.76 -17.46 15.44
N PRO A 20 6.08 -18.74 15.20
CA PRO A 20 5.10 -19.69 14.67
C PRO A 20 3.88 -19.83 15.60
N ALA A 21 4.08 -19.78 16.92
CA ALA A 21 2.99 -19.82 17.90
C ALA A 21 2.13 -18.55 17.85
N ARG A 22 2.75 -17.36 17.75
CA ARG A 22 2.02 -16.09 17.58
C ARG A 22 1.25 -16.05 16.25
N LEU A 23 1.85 -16.55 15.16
CA LEU A 23 1.20 -16.64 13.86
C LEU A 23 0.06 -17.66 13.86
N ALA A 24 0.19 -18.75 14.60
CA ALA A 24 -0.89 -19.72 14.82
C ALA A 24 -2.05 -19.13 15.64
N ALA A 25 -1.74 -18.33 16.68
CA ALA A 25 -2.75 -17.60 17.45
C ALA A 25 -3.49 -16.56 16.59
N ALA A 26 -2.76 -15.83 15.74
CA ALA A 26 -3.33 -14.89 14.77
C ALA A 26 -4.19 -15.55 13.67
N ARG A 27 -4.07 -16.87 13.45
CA ARG A 27 -4.97 -17.63 12.56
C ARG A 27 -6.35 -17.89 13.19
N LEU A 28 -6.45 -17.85 14.52
CA LEU A 28 -7.65 -18.15 15.30
C LEU A 28 -7.84 -17.08 16.38
N PRO A 29 -8.06 -15.80 16.00
CA PRO A 29 -8.22 -14.76 16.99
C PRO A 29 -9.46 -15.06 17.86
N GLU A 30 -9.30 -15.08 19.18
CA GLU A 30 -10.43 -15.21 20.11
C GLU A 30 -11.44 -14.06 19.95
N LEU A 31 -10.98 -12.95 19.38
CA LEU A 31 -11.74 -11.72 19.20
C LEU A 31 -12.90 -11.86 18.20
N VAL A 32 -12.72 -12.61 17.11
CA VAL A 32 -13.74 -12.76 16.06
C VAL A 32 -13.83 -14.21 15.59
N PRO A 33 -15.05 -14.72 15.31
CA PRO A 33 -15.19 -16.07 14.77
C PRO A 33 -14.33 -16.26 13.51
N PRO A 34 -13.64 -17.41 13.33
CA PRO A 34 -12.83 -17.68 12.15
C PRO A 34 -13.59 -17.50 10.83
N SER A 35 -14.90 -17.79 10.82
CA SER A 35 -15.80 -17.56 9.69
C SER A 35 -15.98 -16.07 9.36
N SER A 36 -16.08 -15.19 10.36
CA SER A 36 -16.17 -13.74 10.14
C SER A 36 -14.90 -13.21 9.48
N LEU A 37 -13.72 -13.65 9.94
CA LEU A 37 -12.44 -13.28 9.34
C LEU A 37 -12.30 -13.84 7.92
N LEU A 38 -12.78 -15.06 7.68
CA LEU A 38 -12.84 -15.67 6.36
C LEU A 38 -13.67 -14.80 5.39
N TYR A 39 -14.91 -14.44 5.76
CA TYR A 39 -15.77 -13.61 4.90
C TYR A 39 -15.19 -12.22 4.64
N LEU A 40 -14.59 -11.61 5.66
CA LEU A 40 -13.90 -10.34 5.53
C LEU A 40 -12.76 -10.43 4.51
N ARG A 41 -11.89 -11.45 4.60
CA ARG A 41 -10.78 -11.68 3.67
C ARG A 41 -11.25 -11.97 2.25
N VAL A 42 -12.34 -12.74 2.08
CA VAL A 42 -12.98 -12.97 0.76
C VAL A 42 -13.40 -11.64 0.13
N PHE A 43 -14.11 -10.81 0.89
CA PHE A 43 -14.57 -9.51 0.43
C PHE A 43 -13.40 -8.58 0.03
N MET A 44 -12.40 -8.44 0.90
CA MET A 44 -11.24 -7.58 0.64
C MET A 44 -10.42 -8.08 -0.57
N LEU A 45 -10.23 -9.40 -0.69
CA LEU A 45 -9.52 -10.00 -1.82
C LEU A 45 -10.28 -9.80 -3.13
N ALA A 46 -11.61 -9.96 -3.13
CA ALA A 46 -12.44 -9.77 -4.31
C ALA A 46 -12.34 -8.33 -4.84
N ILE A 47 -12.41 -7.32 -3.96
CA ILE A 47 -12.21 -5.91 -4.33
C ILE A 47 -10.79 -5.67 -4.85
N ASN A 48 -9.79 -6.27 -4.20
CA ASN A 48 -8.39 -6.14 -4.62
C ASN A 48 -8.17 -6.66 -6.04
N LEU A 49 -8.64 -7.88 -6.32
CA LEU A 49 -8.55 -8.51 -7.63
C LEU A 49 -9.33 -7.73 -8.69
N TRP A 50 -10.54 -7.29 -8.36
CA TRP A 50 -11.36 -6.49 -9.26
C TRP A 50 -10.65 -5.19 -9.67
N ALA A 51 -10.07 -4.45 -8.72
CA ALA A 51 -9.33 -3.22 -9.01
C ALA A 51 -8.10 -3.48 -9.88
N ILE A 52 -7.36 -4.58 -9.64
CA ILE A 52 -6.23 -5.00 -10.48
C ILE A 52 -6.70 -5.30 -11.90
N VAL A 53 -7.73 -6.14 -12.06
CA VAL A 53 -8.25 -6.54 -13.38
C VAL A 53 -8.72 -5.32 -14.15
N LEU A 54 -9.49 -4.44 -13.51
CA LEU A 54 -9.92 -3.19 -14.14
C LEU A 54 -8.74 -2.35 -14.60
N LYS A 55 -7.75 -2.10 -13.73
CA LYS A 55 -6.58 -1.30 -14.10
C LYS A 55 -5.82 -1.93 -15.27
N LEU A 56 -5.61 -3.26 -15.28
CA LEU A 56 -4.96 -3.94 -16.39
C LEU A 56 -5.73 -3.83 -17.72
N GLN A 57 -7.06 -3.68 -17.67
CA GLN A 57 -7.90 -3.47 -18.86
C GLN A 57 -7.97 -2.00 -19.31
N MET A 58 -7.65 -1.05 -18.41
CA MET A 58 -7.68 0.38 -18.72
C MET A 58 -6.55 0.77 -19.67
N ILE A 59 -6.89 1.64 -20.61
CA ILE A 59 -5.95 2.36 -21.46
C ILE A 59 -6.11 3.84 -21.13
N GLU A 60 -5.02 4.50 -20.75
CA GLU A 60 -5.03 5.92 -20.40
C GLU A 60 -3.79 6.61 -20.95
N ASP A 61 -3.98 7.73 -21.63
CA ASP A 61 -2.88 8.62 -21.99
C ASP A 61 -2.59 9.55 -20.82
N LYS A 62 -1.35 9.53 -20.33
CA LYS A 62 -0.90 10.40 -19.24
C LYS A 62 0.15 11.38 -19.74
N VAL A 63 -0.05 12.64 -19.34
CA VAL A 63 0.94 13.71 -19.48
C VAL A 63 1.62 13.90 -18.13
N ILE A 64 2.94 13.75 -18.10
CA ILE A 64 3.78 14.02 -16.95
C ILE A 64 4.50 15.35 -17.16
N PHE A 65 4.46 16.20 -16.14
CA PHE A 65 5.21 17.44 -16.08
C PHE A 65 6.33 17.30 -15.05
N HIS A 66 7.59 17.34 -15.51
CA HIS A 66 8.75 17.35 -14.62
C HIS A 66 9.04 18.77 -14.13
N SER A 67 9.70 18.88 -12.98
CA SER A 67 9.98 20.17 -12.36
C SER A 67 10.97 20.99 -13.21
N PRO A 68 10.98 22.34 -13.10
CA PRO A 68 11.94 23.19 -13.82
C PRO A 68 13.40 22.84 -13.58
N GLU A 69 13.73 22.29 -12.41
CA GLU A 69 15.07 21.93 -11.99
C GLU A 69 15.50 20.53 -12.47
N SER A 70 14.56 19.76 -13.01
CA SER A 70 14.81 18.44 -13.59
C SER A 70 15.60 18.57 -14.90
N GLN A 71 16.51 17.64 -15.14
CA GLN A 71 17.18 17.51 -16.44
C GLN A 71 16.36 16.67 -17.43
N LEU A 72 15.24 16.09 -16.99
CA LEU A 72 14.33 15.32 -17.83
C LEU A 72 13.48 16.25 -18.73
N PRO A 73 12.94 15.75 -19.85
CA PRO A 73 12.05 16.53 -20.69
C PRO A 73 10.89 17.12 -19.88
N ARG A 74 10.62 18.42 -20.03
CA ARG A 74 9.58 19.15 -19.28
C ARG A 74 8.20 18.49 -19.32
N ARG A 75 7.88 17.86 -20.45
CA ARG A 75 6.59 17.23 -20.73
C ARG A 75 6.85 15.90 -21.42
N VAL A 76 6.31 14.83 -20.85
CA VAL A 76 6.36 13.49 -21.46
C VAL A 76 4.94 12.94 -21.53
N GLU A 77 4.57 12.43 -22.69
CA GLU A 77 3.32 11.72 -22.90
C GLU A 77 3.60 10.23 -22.94
N ILE A 78 2.77 9.45 -22.25
CA ILE A 78 2.84 8.00 -22.28
C ILE A 78 1.44 7.41 -22.29
N ARG A 79 1.22 6.46 -23.19
CA ARG A 79 0.02 5.63 -23.23
C ARG A 79 0.22 4.43 -22.31
N LEU A 80 -0.58 4.36 -21.25
CA LEU A 80 -0.58 3.25 -20.32
C LEU A 80 -1.58 2.19 -20.76
N SER A 81 -1.15 0.92 -20.73
CA SER A 81 -2.02 -0.23 -20.91
C SER A 81 -1.45 -1.47 -20.24
N GLY A 82 -2.31 -2.41 -19.85
CA GLY A 82 -1.88 -3.72 -19.34
C GLY A 82 -0.87 -3.62 -18.19
N PHE A 83 0.25 -4.33 -18.31
CA PHE A 83 1.28 -4.37 -17.28
C PHE A 83 2.05 -3.05 -17.09
N MET A 84 1.86 -2.03 -17.94
CA MET A 84 2.45 -0.72 -17.69
C MET A 84 1.91 -0.07 -16.42
N TRP A 85 0.72 -0.47 -15.96
CA TRP A 85 0.15 -0.05 -14.67
C TRP A 85 0.99 -0.52 -13.48
N CYS A 86 1.77 -1.59 -13.61
CA CYS A 86 2.73 -2.01 -12.59
C CYS A 86 3.84 -0.98 -12.36
N SER A 87 3.95 0.07 -13.19
CA SER A 87 4.93 1.12 -12.98
C SER A 87 4.61 2.05 -11.80
N PHE A 88 3.34 2.11 -11.36
CA PHE A 88 2.92 2.93 -10.22
C PHE A 88 3.15 2.23 -8.89
N PHE A 89 3.66 2.96 -7.89
CA PHE A 89 3.88 2.44 -6.53
C PHE A 89 2.58 1.91 -5.92
N THR A 90 1.49 2.68 -6.08
CA THR A 90 0.15 2.30 -5.60
C THR A 90 -0.28 0.94 -6.14
N PHE A 91 -0.02 0.65 -7.42
CA PHE A 91 -0.37 -0.64 -8.03
C PHE A 91 0.48 -1.77 -7.46
N GLN A 92 1.79 -1.55 -7.27
CA GLN A 92 2.67 -2.55 -6.66
C GLN A 92 2.30 -2.83 -5.19
N ALA A 93 1.97 -1.79 -4.42
CA ALA A 93 1.48 -1.91 -3.04
C ALA A 93 0.18 -2.72 -2.97
N TRP A 94 -0.76 -2.45 -3.87
CA TRP A 94 -2.02 -3.18 -3.98
C TRP A 94 -1.81 -4.65 -4.42
N ALA A 95 -0.86 -4.91 -5.31
CA ALA A 95 -0.48 -6.28 -5.67
C ALA A 95 0.13 -7.06 -4.49
N LEU A 96 0.96 -6.41 -3.67
CA LEU A 96 1.49 -7.01 -2.43
C LEU A 96 0.35 -7.36 -1.46
N GLN A 97 -0.62 -6.46 -1.29
CA GLN A 97 -1.80 -6.71 -0.47
C GLN A 97 -2.64 -7.85 -0.99
N THR A 98 -2.83 -7.94 -2.30
CA THR A 98 -3.55 -9.04 -2.93
C THR A 98 -2.86 -10.37 -2.65
N PHE A 99 -1.53 -10.41 -2.75
CA PHE A 99 -0.74 -11.61 -2.41
C PHE A 99 -0.92 -12.00 -0.94
N TYR A 100 -0.81 -11.02 -0.04
CA TYR A 100 -1.03 -11.23 1.38
C TYR A 100 -2.45 -11.76 1.68
N LEU A 101 -3.49 -11.08 1.19
CA LEU A 101 -4.89 -11.43 1.42
C LEU A 101 -5.25 -12.81 0.87
N ALA A 102 -4.66 -13.21 -0.27
CA ALA A 102 -4.84 -14.56 -0.82
C ALA A 102 -4.28 -15.64 0.11
N GLY A 103 -3.07 -15.44 0.65
CA GLY A 103 -2.49 -16.39 1.61
C GLY A 103 -3.17 -16.36 2.99
N ALA A 104 -3.60 -15.18 3.44
CA ALA A 104 -4.38 -15.03 4.67
C ALA A 104 -5.75 -15.72 4.55
N LEU A 105 -6.40 -15.62 3.38
CA LEU A 105 -7.62 -16.35 3.06
C LEU A 105 -7.39 -17.87 3.09
N ALA A 106 -6.32 -18.36 2.44
CA ALA A 106 -5.97 -19.78 2.49
C ALA A 106 -5.75 -20.27 3.93
N SER A 107 -5.13 -19.44 4.77
CA SER A 107 -4.94 -19.73 6.20
C SER A 107 -6.26 -19.79 6.96
N SER A 108 -7.21 -18.87 6.71
CA SER A 108 -8.56 -18.93 7.26
C SER A 108 -9.33 -20.16 6.80
N MET A 109 -9.22 -20.55 5.52
CA MET A 109 -9.86 -21.75 5.01
C MET A 109 -9.32 -23.02 5.67
N SER A 110 -8.01 -23.08 5.92
CA SER A 110 -7.41 -24.19 6.68
C SER A 110 -7.95 -24.25 8.11
N ALA A 111 -8.07 -23.10 8.78
CA ALA A 111 -8.63 -23.02 10.12
C ALA A 111 -10.12 -23.44 10.20
N VAL A 112 -10.93 -23.10 9.19
CA VAL A 112 -12.39 -23.38 9.19
C VAL A 112 -12.71 -24.78 8.66
N TYR A 113 -12.00 -25.24 7.64
CA TYR A 113 -12.34 -26.47 6.90
C TYR A 113 -11.30 -27.58 7.04
N GLY A 114 -10.22 -27.37 7.79
CA GLY A 114 -9.18 -28.38 8.02
C GLY A 114 -8.33 -28.70 6.79
N THR A 115 -8.15 -27.76 5.85
CA THR A 115 -7.28 -27.97 4.67
C THR A 115 -5.80 -28.10 5.09
N PRO A 116 -4.95 -28.78 4.28
CA PRO A 116 -3.58 -29.12 4.66
C PRO A 116 -2.74 -27.91 5.07
N ASP A 117 -1.86 -28.12 6.07
CA ASP A 117 -0.96 -27.08 6.57
C ASP A 117 -0.09 -26.52 5.44
N LEU A 118 -0.07 -25.18 5.33
CA LEU A 118 0.62 -24.44 4.27
C LEU A 118 2.15 -24.40 4.46
N GLY A 119 2.67 -25.16 5.43
CA GLY A 119 4.08 -25.21 5.83
C GLY A 119 4.51 -23.97 6.62
N ALA A 120 5.52 -24.13 7.48
CA ALA A 120 5.94 -23.09 8.43
C ALA A 120 6.44 -21.77 7.80
N ARG A 121 6.90 -21.80 6.53
CA ARG A 121 7.49 -20.62 5.87
C ARG A 121 6.47 -19.66 5.28
N LEU A 122 5.31 -20.15 4.84
CA LEU A 122 4.27 -19.28 4.27
C LEU A 122 3.70 -18.28 5.28
N PRO A 123 3.34 -18.64 6.52
CA PRO A 123 2.82 -17.65 7.47
C PRO A 123 3.84 -16.55 7.80
N VAL A 124 5.14 -16.86 7.85
CA VAL A 124 6.20 -15.83 7.99
C VAL A 124 6.22 -14.90 6.77
N ALA A 125 6.13 -15.45 5.57
CA ALA A 125 6.05 -14.69 4.32
C ALA A 125 4.87 -13.70 4.33
N LEU A 126 3.70 -14.19 4.74
CA LEU A 126 2.47 -13.42 4.80
C LEU A 126 2.55 -12.36 5.90
N TRP A 127 3.21 -12.65 7.00
CA TRP A 127 3.41 -11.67 8.06
C TRP A 127 4.26 -10.49 7.60
N PHE A 128 5.40 -10.76 6.97
CA PHE A 128 6.22 -9.69 6.39
C PHE A 128 5.48 -8.93 5.29
N ALA A 129 4.74 -9.64 4.44
CA ALA A 129 3.90 -9.01 3.42
C ALA A 129 2.88 -8.07 4.06
N PHE A 130 2.24 -8.47 5.16
CA PHE A 130 1.31 -7.63 5.92
C PHE A 130 1.97 -6.37 6.49
N GLU A 131 3.08 -6.51 7.22
CA GLU A 131 3.75 -5.36 7.84
C GLU A 131 4.19 -4.33 6.79
N VAL A 132 4.78 -4.81 5.69
CA VAL A 132 5.16 -3.96 4.56
C VAL A 132 3.91 -3.34 3.93
N SER A 133 2.89 -4.15 3.63
CA SER A 133 1.62 -3.70 3.05
C SER A 133 0.94 -2.63 3.88
N PHE A 134 0.91 -2.75 5.20
CA PHE A 134 0.34 -1.75 6.10
C PHE A 134 1.09 -0.42 6.00
N ALA A 135 2.42 -0.45 6.14
CA ALA A 135 3.21 0.78 6.10
C ALA A 135 3.13 1.49 4.75
N VAL A 136 3.19 0.74 3.65
CA VAL A 136 3.09 1.32 2.29
C VAL A 136 1.68 1.75 1.94
N ALA A 137 0.63 1.13 2.52
CA ALA A 137 -0.76 1.57 2.39
C ALA A 137 -0.91 3.01 2.87
N VAL A 138 -0.51 3.24 4.13
CA VAL A 138 -0.60 4.54 4.79
C VAL A 138 0.27 5.56 4.07
N LEU A 139 1.50 5.19 3.69
CA LEU A 139 2.37 6.06 2.88
C LEU A 139 1.73 6.44 1.55
N THR A 140 1.12 5.50 0.84
CA THR A 140 0.49 5.74 -0.45
C THR A 140 -0.69 6.71 -0.31
N SER A 141 -1.59 6.45 0.65
CA SER A 141 -2.71 7.36 0.95
C SER A 141 -2.19 8.76 1.30
N PHE A 142 -1.13 8.86 2.11
CA PHE A 142 -0.53 10.12 2.52
C PHE A 142 0.08 10.89 1.34
N ILE A 143 0.94 10.24 0.55
CA ILE A 143 1.64 10.88 -0.58
C ILE A 143 0.65 11.34 -1.63
N VAL A 144 -0.35 10.52 -1.99
CA VAL A 144 -1.36 10.93 -2.98
C VAL A 144 -2.10 12.18 -2.51
N LYS A 145 -2.56 12.16 -1.26
CA LYS A 145 -3.41 13.20 -0.69
C LYS A 145 -2.68 14.50 -0.39
N TYR A 146 -1.51 14.42 0.25
CA TYR A 146 -0.80 15.59 0.79
C TYR A 146 0.36 16.05 -0.09
N VAL A 147 0.78 15.25 -1.08
CA VAL A 147 1.88 15.61 -1.97
C VAL A 147 1.41 15.70 -3.42
N LEU A 148 0.88 14.62 -3.99
CA LEU A 148 0.60 14.55 -5.44
C LEU A 148 -0.57 15.42 -5.88
N ILE A 149 -1.72 15.34 -5.19
CA ILE A 149 -2.89 16.15 -5.52
C ILE A 149 -2.58 17.65 -5.38
N PRO A 150 -2.06 18.16 -4.24
CA PRO A 150 -1.72 19.58 -4.11
C PRO A 150 -0.71 20.04 -5.17
N ARG A 151 0.30 19.22 -5.48
CA ARG A 151 1.30 19.55 -6.51
C ARG A 151 0.67 19.66 -7.90
N LYS A 152 -0.25 18.75 -8.26
CA LYS A 152 -0.98 18.84 -9.53
C LYS A 152 -1.85 20.10 -9.61
N VAL A 153 -2.55 20.45 -8.53
CA VAL A 153 -3.34 21.69 -8.46
C VAL A 153 -2.45 22.92 -8.64
N GLN A 154 -1.31 22.98 -7.95
CA GLN A 154 -0.34 24.08 -8.07
C GLN A 154 0.20 24.22 -9.50
N ASN A 155 0.36 23.11 -10.22
CA ASN A 155 0.83 23.10 -11.61
C ASN A 155 -0.30 23.34 -12.64
N GLY A 156 -1.54 23.62 -12.19
CA GLY A 156 -2.68 23.82 -13.07
C GLY A 156 -3.12 22.57 -13.84
N ALA A 157 -2.70 21.38 -13.40
CA ALA A 157 -3.00 20.12 -14.06
C ALA A 157 -4.27 19.48 -13.51
N SER A 158 -4.99 18.74 -14.35
CA SER A 158 -6.19 18.00 -13.93
C SER A 158 -5.87 16.96 -12.86
N VAL A 159 -6.70 16.96 -11.81
CA VAL A 159 -6.67 15.99 -10.70
C VAL A 159 -7.73 14.91 -10.84
N ALA A 160 -8.58 14.95 -11.87
CA ALA A 160 -9.72 14.04 -12.04
C ALA A 160 -9.31 12.55 -11.96
N GLY A 161 -8.15 12.21 -12.51
CA GLY A 161 -7.61 10.85 -12.48
C GLY A 161 -7.32 10.31 -11.07
N PHE A 162 -7.17 11.15 -10.03
CA PHE A 162 -7.03 10.68 -8.65
C PHE A 162 -8.36 10.31 -7.98
N PHE A 163 -9.48 10.75 -8.58
CA PHE A 163 -10.84 10.59 -8.06
C PHE A 163 -11.66 9.57 -8.85
N GLY A 164 -11.05 8.89 -9.85
CA GLY A 164 -11.66 7.74 -10.49
C GLY A 164 -11.93 6.64 -9.46
N LEU A 165 -13.04 5.89 -9.62
CA LEU A 165 -13.41 4.85 -8.65
C LEU A 165 -12.26 3.85 -8.37
N PRO A 166 -11.55 3.29 -9.38
CA PRO A 166 -10.42 2.41 -9.12
C PRO A 166 -9.30 3.10 -8.32
N ASP A 167 -9.00 4.36 -8.63
CA ASP A 167 -7.98 5.14 -7.94
C ASP A 167 -8.38 5.45 -6.49
N LEU A 168 -9.64 5.85 -6.24
CA LEU A 168 -10.16 6.08 -4.89
C LEU A 168 -10.11 4.82 -4.03
N LEU A 169 -10.44 3.66 -4.59
CA LEU A 169 -10.30 2.40 -3.88
C LEU A 169 -8.82 2.11 -3.58
N MET A 170 -7.95 2.27 -4.57
CA MET A 170 -6.51 2.04 -4.41
C MET A 170 -5.82 3.02 -3.45
N HIS A 171 -6.37 4.22 -3.26
CA HIS A 171 -5.85 5.22 -2.33
C HIS A 171 -6.46 5.09 -0.93
N ASN A 172 -7.75 4.79 -0.80
CA ASN A 172 -8.47 4.83 0.48
C ASN A 172 -8.72 3.43 1.06
N CYS A 173 -9.21 2.49 0.23
CA CYS A 173 -9.50 1.14 0.69
C CYS A 173 -8.23 0.35 1.02
N ASN A 174 -7.10 0.75 0.44
CA ASN A 174 -5.76 0.21 0.72
C ASN A 174 -5.45 0.25 2.24
N THR A 175 -5.55 1.44 2.82
CA THR A 175 -5.32 1.65 4.27
C THR A 175 -6.44 1.02 5.11
N LEU A 176 -7.70 1.12 4.67
CA LEU A 176 -8.84 0.49 5.37
C LEU A 176 -8.64 -1.02 5.52
N PHE A 177 -8.29 -1.73 4.45
CA PHE A 177 -8.15 -3.18 4.47
C PHE A 177 -7.02 -3.63 5.40
N MET A 178 -5.87 -2.96 5.35
CA MET A 178 -4.77 -3.30 6.27
C MET A 178 -5.08 -2.94 7.72
N ALA A 179 -5.85 -1.87 7.97
CA ALA A 179 -6.29 -1.52 9.32
C ALA A 179 -7.31 -2.54 9.88
N LEU A 180 -8.27 -2.99 9.06
CA LEU A 180 -9.21 -4.05 9.44
C LEU A 180 -8.45 -5.34 9.76
N GLU A 181 -7.50 -5.70 8.90
CA GLU A 181 -6.68 -6.89 9.11
C GLU A 181 -5.85 -6.80 10.40
N LEU A 182 -5.16 -5.67 10.64
CA LEU A 182 -4.41 -5.43 11.87
C LEU A 182 -5.26 -5.69 13.11
N LEU A 183 -6.47 -5.13 13.12
CA LEU A 183 -7.31 -5.15 14.31
C LEU A 183 -8.07 -6.47 14.51
N PHE A 184 -8.36 -7.23 13.45
CA PHE A 184 -9.12 -8.48 13.56
C PHE A 184 -8.28 -9.74 13.50
N ALA A 185 -7.18 -9.73 12.75
CA ALA A 185 -6.25 -10.85 12.71
C ALA A 185 -5.25 -10.84 13.89
N ASP A 186 -5.24 -9.77 14.69
CA ASP A 186 -4.37 -9.60 15.86
C ASP A 186 -2.89 -9.83 15.54
N LEU A 187 -2.48 -9.37 14.35
CA LEU A 187 -1.12 -9.58 13.85
C LEU A 187 -0.14 -8.66 14.58
N PRO A 188 0.93 -9.21 15.18
CA PRO A 188 1.98 -8.37 15.74
C PRO A 188 2.66 -7.58 14.63
N VAL A 189 3.18 -6.40 14.96
CA VAL A 189 4.07 -5.63 14.07
C VAL A 189 5.32 -5.31 14.84
N LEU A 190 6.48 -5.81 14.39
CA LEU A 190 7.75 -5.64 15.09
C LEU A 190 8.57 -4.52 14.47
N LEU A 191 8.99 -3.54 15.28
CA LEU A 191 9.86 -2.45 14.82
C LEU A 191 11.17 -2.96 14.18
N SER A 192 11.68 -4.11 14.64
CA SER A 192 12.86 -4.77 14.05
C SER A 192 12.66 -5.19 12.59
N HIS A 193 11.42 -5.28 12.11
CA HIS A 193 11.08 -5.60 10.72
C HIS A 193 10.97 -4.37 9.81
N PHE A 194 11.14 -3.16 10.32
CA PHE A 194 11.17 -1.95 9.49
C PHE A 194 12.12 -2.04 8.27
N PRO A 195 13.31 -2.65 8.35
CA PRO A 195 14.18 -2.84 7.18
C PRO A 195 13.49 -3.52 6.00
N LEU A 196 12.47 -4.35 6.22
CA LEU A 196 11.69 -4.98 5.14
C LEU A 196 10.90 -3.94 4.35
N ALA A 197 10.25 -2.99 5.02
CA ALA A 197 9.53 -1.89 4.38
C ALA A 197 10.50 -0.93 3.68
N ALA A 198 11.66 -0.66 4.28
CA ALA A 198 12.71 0.14 3.64
C ALA A 198 13.25 -0.53 2.36
N LEU A 199 13.48 -1.84 2.38
CA LEU A 199 13.90 -2.62 1.21
C LEU A 199 12.84 -2.62 0.11
N TRP A 200 11.55 -2.65 0.47
CA TRP A 200 10.47 -2.48 -0.50
C TRP A 200 10.52 -1.09 -1.17
N GLY A 201 10.70 -0.03 -0.38
CA GLY A 201 10.87 1.32 -0.91
C GLY A 201 12.07 1.42 -1.85
N LEU A 202 13.23 0.90 -1.44
CA LEU A 202 14.44 0.87 -2.26
C LEU A 202 14.24 0.07 -3.55
N PHE A 203 13.59 -1.09 -3.46
CA PHE A 203 13.22 -1.88 -4.62
C PHE A 203 12.42 -1.04 -5.63
N TYR A 204 11.45 -0.27 -5.16
CA TYR A 204 10.66 0.59 -6.04
C TYR A 204 11.49 1.73 -6.66
N VAL A 205 12.42 2.32 -5.91
CA VAL A 205 13.35 3.34 -6.44
C VAL A 205 14.15 2.77 -7.61
N VAL A 206 14.78 1.62 -7.42
CA VAL A 206 15.57 0.94 -8.46
C VAL A 206 14.69 0.58 -9.66
N PHE A 207 13.50 0.04 -9.41
CA PHE A 207 12.52 -0.24 -10.46
C PHE A 207 12.16 1.03 -11.25
N SER A 208 11.90 2.15 -10.56
CA SER A 208 11.52 3.41 -11.20
C SER A 208 12.65 4.00 -12.03
N TRP A 209 13.90 3.83 -11.63
CA TRP A 209 15.04 4.25 -12.44
C TRP A 209 15.23 3.38 -13.68
N GLY A 210 15.00 2.06 -13.55
CA GLY A 210 14.92 1.17 -14.72
C GLY A 210 13.79 1.55 -15.68
N TRP A 211 12.63 1.94 -15.14
CA TRP A 211 11.50 2.43 -15.92
C TRP A 211 11.84 3.74 -16.64
N LEU A 212 12.47 4.70 -15.94
CA LEU A 212 12.95 5.96 -16.51
C LEU A 212 13.95 5.72 -17.65
N ALA A 213 14.93 4.83 -17.46
CA ALA A 213 15.90 4.50 -18.50
C ALA A 213 15.26 3.88 -19.75
N ARG A 214 14.18 3.10 -19.59
CA ARG A 214 13.49 2.42 -20.70
C ARG A 214 12.44 3.29 -21.41
N HIS A 215 11.71 4.11 -20.66
CA HIS A 215 10.53 4.82 -21.15
C HIS A 215 10.65 6.34 -21.11
N GLY A 216 11.71 6.90 -20.52
CA GLY A 216 11.90 8.34 -20.36
C GLY A 216 10.91 9.00 -19.39
N VAL A 217 10.22 8.20 -18.57
CA VAL A 217 9.17 8.67 -17.65
C VAL A 217 9.61 8.51 -16.20
N CYS A 218 9.52 9.59 -15.42
CA CYS A 218 9.60 9.55 -13.97
C CYS A 218 8.26 9.96 -13.35
N TRP A 219 7.60 9.04 -12.65
CA TRP A 219 6.24 9.30 -12.13
C TRP A 219 6.19 10.31 -10.99
N TYR A 220 7.27 10.42 -10.23
CA TYR A 220 7.30 11.21 -9.01
C TYR A 220 8.59 12.01 -8.94
N GLU A 221 8.48 13.30 -8.60
CA GLU A 221 9.62 14.21 -8.48
C GLU A 221 10.69 13.66 -7.53
N PHE A 222 10.29 13.03 -6.41
CA PHE A 222 11.23 12.45 -5.45
C PHE A 222 12.00 11.23 -5.97
N LEU A 223 11.64 10.67 -7.12
CA LEU A 223 12.38 9.57 -7.78
C LEU A 223 13.26 10.06 -8.93
N ASP A 224 13.22 11.35 -9.26
CA ASP A 224 14.06 11.92 -10.31
C ASP A 224 15.51 12.02 -9.82
N PRO A 225 16.44 11.21 -10.38
CA PRO A 225 17.84 11.22 -9.93
C PRO A 225 18.58 12.47 -10.39
N SER A 226 18.03 13.26 -11.32
CA SER A 226 18.66 14.48 -11.85
C SER A 226 18.47 15.69 -10.93
N LEU A 227 17.57 15.61 -9.94
CA LEU A 227 17.33 16.71 -9.02
C LEU A 227 18.44 16.81 -7.96
N PRO A 228 18.98 18.02 -7.69
CA PRO A 228 20.02 18.22 -6.67
C PRO A 228 19.63 17.74 -5.26
N LYS A 229 18.32 17.76 -4.97
CA LYS A 229 17.72 17.39 -3.69
C LYS A 229 17.24 15.93 -3.63
N ALA A 230 17.54 15.10 -4.63
CA ALA A 230 17.03 13.73 -4.72
C ALA A 230 17.31 12.91 -3.45
N ILE A 231 18.55 12.92 -2.94
CA ILE A 231 18.92 12.17 -1.73
C ILE A 231 18.08 12.61 -0.53
N VAL A 232 17.93 13.93 -0.33
CA VAL A 232 17.12 14.49 0.76
C VAL A 232 15.66 14.05 0.64
N MET A 233 15.10 14.07 -0.57
CA MET A 233 13.73 13.61 -0.81
C MET A 233 13.56 12.11 -0.47
N HIS A 234 14.52 11.26 -0.84
CA HIS A 234 14.51 9.84 -0.46
C HIS A 234 14.61 9.66 1.05
N SER A 235 15.48 10.41 1.73
CA SER A 235 15.59 10.37 3.20
C SER A 235 14.31 10.80 3.89
N VAL A 236 13.62 11.83 3.38
CA VAL A 236 12.32 12.27 3.90
C VAL A 236 11.26 11.19 3.71
N VAL A 237 11.15 10.61 2.51
CA VAL A 237 10.18 9.53 2.25
C VAL A 237 10.46 8.30 3.12
N LEU A 238 11.73 7.92 3.30
CA LEU A 238 12.13 6.83 4.19
C LEU A 238 11.77 7.13 5.66
N GLY A 239 12.01 8.37 6.11
CA GLY A 239 11.63 8.82 7.45
C GLY A 239 10.11 8.75 7.67
N VAL A 240 9.32 9.24 6.71
CA VAL A 240 7.86 9.17 6.74
C VAL A 240 7.38 7.71 6.75
N LEU A 241 7.98 6.84 5.93
CA LEU A 241 7.70 5.39 5.94
C LEU A 241 8.01 4.78 7.31
N GLY A 242 9.12 5.15 7.94
CA GLY A 242 9.49 4.71 9.29
C GLY A 242 8.50 5.15 10.35
N VAL A 243 8.01 6.39 10.29
CA VAL A 243 6.95 6.88 11.18
C VAL A 243 5.67 6.07 11.01
N PHE A 244 5.22 5.81 9.77
CA PHE A 244 4.02 5.01 9.54
C PHE A 244 4.18 3.54 9.96
N PHE A 245 5.36 2.96 9.77
CA PHE A 245 5.66 1.63 10.27
C PHE A 245 5.59 1.59 11.81
N ALA A 246 6.17 2.59 12.49
CA ALA A 246 6.13 2.70 13.94
C ALA A 246 4.70 2.92 14.48
N ILE A 247 3.87 3.70 13.77
CA ILE A 247 2.44 3.82 14.07
C ILE A 247 1.74 2.46 13.95
N GLY A 248 2.04 1.68 12.91
CA GLY A 248 1.53 0.31 12.77
C GLY A 248 1.91 -0.58 13.95
N ALA A 249 3.17 -0.53 14.39
CA ALA A 249 3.65 -1.24 15.58
C ALA A 249 2.92 -0.81 16.86
N ALA A 250 2.75 0.49 17.07
CA ALA A 250 2.02 1.02 18.22
C ALA A 250 0.54 0.61 18.20
N LEU A 251 -0.10 0.64 17.02
CA LEU A 251 -1.49 0.20 16.86
C LEU A 251 -1.64 -1.30 17.09
N ALA A 252 -0.70 -2.13 16.62
CA ALA A 252 -0.69 -3.57 16.88
C ALA A 252 -0.60 -3.85 18.39
N ALA A 253 0.36 -3.21 19.06
CA ALA A 253 0.56 -3.36 20.51
C ALA A 253 -0.65 -2.86 21.31
N GLY A 254 -1.24 -1.72 20.92
CA GLY A 254 -2.45 -1.19 21.53
C GLY A 254 -3.67 -2.08 21.30
N ALA A 255 -3.86 -2.58 20.07
CA ALA A 255 -4.95 -3.48 19.72
C ALA A 255 -4.95 -4.72 20.61
N ALA A 256 -3.79 -5.33 20.86
CA ALA A 256 -3.65 -6.49 21.75
C ALA A 256 -4.17 -6.24 23.18
N THR A 257 -4.24 -4.99 23.64
CA THR A 257 -4.81 -4.64 24.95
C THR A 257 -6.33 -4.39 24.93
N ILE A 258 -6.92 -4.25 23.75
CA ILE A 258 -8.34 -3.97 23.55
C ILE A 258 -9.05 -5.26 23.19
N SER A 259 -9.76 -5.87 24.15
CA SER A 259 -10.51 -7.12 23.94
C SER A 259 -11.88 -6.92 23.26
N SER A 260 -12.38 -5.67 23.18
CA SER A 260 -13.70 -5.40 22.58
C SER A 260 -13.59 -5.20 21.06
N PRO A 261 -14.20 -6.07 20.23
CA PRO A 261 -14.19 -5.91 18.78
C PRO A 261 -14.91 -4.63 18.33
N TYR A 262 -15.92 -4.16 19.08
CA TYR A 262 -16.65 -2.93 18.77
C TYR A 262 -15.78 -1.69 18.92
N VAL A 263 -14.93 -1.65 19.95
CA VAL A 263 -13.97 -0.54 20.14
C VAL A 263 -12.95 -0.55 19.02
N ARG A 264 -12.43 -1.72 18.63
CA ARG A 264 -11.53 -1.85 17.48
C ARG A 264 -12.19 -1.35 16.18
N ILE A 265 -13.45 -1.72 15.91
CA ILE A 265 -14.23 -1.20 14.77
C ILE A 265 -14.34 0.32 14.80
N ALA A 266 -14.71 0.89 15.96
CA ALA A 266 -14.84 2.34 16.10
C ALA A 266 -13.52 3.06 15.79
N LEU A 267 -12.38 2.51 16.23
CA LEU A 267 -11.05 3.05 15.92
C LEU A 267 -10.75 3.02 14.42
N VAL A 268 -11.07 1.92 13.71
CA VAL A 268 -10.93 1.87 12.24
C VAL A 268 -11.80 2.93 11.59
N LEU A 269 -13.08 3.01 11.98
CA LEU A 269 -14.03 3.93 11.37
C LEU A 269 -13.62 5.39 11.60
N VAL A 270 -13.13 5.75 12.78
CA VAL A 270 -12.59 7.08 13.07
C VAL A 270 -11.34 7.36 12.23
N GLY A 271 -10.40 6.41 12.16
CA GLY A 271 -9.21 6.51 11.31
C GLY A 271 -9.57 6.71 9.83
N VAL A 272 -10.44 5.87 9.29
CA VAL A 272 -10.92 5.93 7.91
C VAL A 272 -11.68 7.21 7.65
N ALA A 273 -12.57 7.64 8.54
CA ALA A 273 -13.28 8.90 8.41
C ALA A 273 -12.31 10.09 8.39
N SER A 274 -11.26 10.09 9.21
CA SER A 274 -10.23 11.13 9.20
C SER A 274 -9.42 11.17 7.90
N VAL A 275 -9.15 10.00 7.32
CA VAL A 275 -8.45 9.88 6.03
C VAL A 275 -9.37 10.30 4.88
N ALA A 276 -10.65 9.89 4.90
CA ALA A 276 -11.63 10.10 3.85
C ALA A 276 -12.26 11.51 3.83
N ARG A 277 -12.31 12.21 4.97
CA ARG A 277 -12.94 13.54 5.13
C ARG A 277 -12.37 14.66 4.25
N THR A 278 -11.27 14.42 3.55
CA THR A 278 -10.48 15.46 2.87
C THR A 278 -10.56 15.43 1.34
N GLY A 279 -11.34 14.51 0.75
CA GLY A 279 -11.45 14.40 -0.71
C GLY A 279 -12.84 14.07 -1.21
N LEU A 280 -13.62 13.29 -0.45
CA LEU A 280 -15.01 12.95 -0.81
C LEU A 280 -16.03 14.02 -0.34
N ILE A 281 -15.69 14.79 0.70
CA ILE A 281 -16.64 15.71 1.38
C ILE A 281 -16.38 17.18 1.03
N THR A 282 -15.13 17.56 0.77
CA THR A 282 -14.76 18.97 0.50
C THR A 282 -14.87 19.35 -0.98
N GLY A 283 -15.30 18.42 -1.85
CA GLY A 283 -15.33 18.62 -3.30
C GLY A 283 -13.94 18.49 -3.96
N ILE A 284 -13.94 18.16 -5.24
CA ILE A 284 -12.75 18.29 -6.09
C ILE A 284 -12.44 19.78 -6.17
N PRO A 285 -11.23 20.25 -5.81
CA PRO A 285 -10.88 21.66 -6.00
C PRO A 285 -11.11 22.04 -7.46
N GLU A 286 -11.95 23.04 -7.71
CA GLU A 286 -12.11 23.53 -9.08
C GLU A 286 -10.75 24.04 -9.58
N PRO A 287 -10.39 23.74 -10.84
CA PRO A 287 -9.16 24.28 -11.40
C PRO A 287 -9.25 25.82 -11.37
N PRO A 288 -8.14 26.52 -11.14
CA PRO A 288 -8.14 27.98 -11.09
C PRO A 288 -8.74 28.54 -12.38
N VAL A 289 -9.56 29.60 -12.25
CA VAL A 289 -10.21 30.29 -13.37
C VAL A 289 -9.15 30.69 -14.39
N GLY A 290 -9.16 30.05 -15.56
CA GLY A 290 -8.16 30.23 -16.63
C GLY A 290 -7.32 28.99 -16.98
N ALA A 291 -7.42 27.90 -16.21
CA ALA A 291 -6.84 26.62 -16.63
C ALA A 291 -7.54 26.13 -17.91
N LYS A 292 -6.76 25.92 -18.98
CA LYS A 292 -7.28 25.30 -20.20
C LYS A 292 -7.85 23.93 -19.84
N LYS A 293 -9.10 23.68 -20.24
CA LYS A 293 -9.63 22.31 -20.31
C LYS A 293 -8.81 21.58 -21.39
N GLU A 294 -7.84 20.79 -20.97
CA GLU A 294 -7.18 19.76 -21.78
C GLU A 294 -7.69 18.39 -21.35
#